data_AF-A0A9P7EFZ5-F1
#
_entry.id   AF-A0A9P7EFZ5-F1
#
_cell.length_a   1.000
_cell.length_b   1.000
_cell.length_c   1.000
_cell.angle_alpha   90.00
_cell.angle_beta   90.00
_cell.angle_gamma   90.00
#
_symmetry.space_group_name_H-M   'P 1'
#
loop_
_entity.id
_entity.type
_entity.pdbx_description
1 polymer ?
#
loop_
_entity_poly.entity_id
_entity_poly.type
_entity_poly.pdbx_seq_one_letter_code
_entity_poly.pdbx_strand_id
1 'polypeptide(L)'
;MPSADVARRSRSAGSNAEDAIFVKDGDPVAFFFHLSVREGRDVLEQEITRYGGDVCEDEQQANVILVDEEADIEHIRRRYYRSHVLWQQRVYIECRDFVRRCIGARKYEHRRPARKGMPGAPVGRVRVPFTAEDDERLAFYIATVWPKASDGGRTGNLLYQVLTEELPEYREWAKRHPWQSWRQRYRMNRVRFDPMI
;
A
#
# COMPACT_ATOMS: atom_id res chain seq x y z
N MET A 1 -64.84 24.08 26.51
CA MET A 1 -64.74 23.38 25.22
C MET A 1 -63.33 22.83 25.07
N PRO A 2 -63.14 21.52 25.28
CA PRO A 2 -61.86 20.82 25.15
C PRO A 2 -61.73 20.11 23.78
N SER A 3 -60.50 19.89 23.30
CA SER A 3 -60.11 18.85 22.32
C SER A 3 -58.58 18.78 22.34
N ALA A 4 -58.00 17.74 22.96
CA ALA A 4 -57.73 16.40 22.42
C ALA A 4 -56.45 16.42 21.57
N ASP A 5 -55.33 15.94 22.13
CA ASP A 5 -54.76 14.59 21.88
C ASP A 5 -54.04 14.56 20.52
N VAL A 6 -52.78 14.14 20.37
CA VAL A 6 -52.31 12.78 20.60
C VAL A 6 -50.79 12.75 20.70
N ALA A 7 -50.32 12.00 21.70
CA ALA A 7 -49.01 11.38 21.86
C ALA A 7 -48.09 11.30 20.63
N ARG A 8 -46.87 11.86 20.75
CA ARG A 8 -45.71 11.32 20.01
C ARG A 8 -45.13 10.16 20.82
N ARG A 9 -45.72 8.99 20.58
CA ARG A 9 -45.28 7.69 21.08
C ARG A 9 -43.78 7.49 20.86
N SER A 10 -43.14 7.07 21.93
CA SER A 10 -41.94 6.26 21.98
C SER A 10 -41.87 5.27 20.82
N ARG A 11 -40.78 5.31 20.04
CA ARG A 11 -40.34 4.17 19.23
C ARG A 11 -39.10 3.59 19.89
N SER A 12 -39.35 2.68 20.82
CA SER A 12 -38.41 1.64 21.19
C SER A 12 -38.30 0.67 20.00
N ALA A 13 -37.31 0.89 19.12
CA ALA A 13 -36.66 -0.23 18.46
C ALA A 13 -35.54 -0.63 19.43
N GLY A 14 -35.77 -1.69 20.19
CA GLY A 14 -34.77 -2.19 21.15
C GLY A 14 -33.53 -2.65 20.40
N SER A 15 -32.53 -1.79 20.30
CA SER A 15 -31.15 -2.25 20.35
C SER A 15 -30.90 -2.67 21.79
N ASN A 16 -30.76 -3.96 22.04
CA ASN A 16 -30.15 -4.37 23.30
C ASN A 16 -28.76 -3.74 23.31
N ALA A 17 -28.43 -2.96 24.34
CA ALA A 17 -27.09 -2.39 24.51
C ALA A 17 -25.98 -3.47 24.46
N GLU A 18 -26.34 -4.73 24.71
CA GLU A 18 -25.47 -5.91 24.63
C GLU A 18 -25.05 -6.29 23.19
N ASP A 19 -25.76 -5.81 22.16
CA ASP A 19 -25.44 -6.09 20.76
C ASP A 19 -24.69 -4.93 20.06
N ALA A 20 -24.48 -3.81 20.74
CA ALA A 20 -23.78 -2.65 20.18
C ALA A 20 -22.27 -2.93 20.08
N ILE A 21 -21.82 -3.38 18.90
CA ILE A 21 -20.41 -3.69 18.65
C ILE A 21 -19.64 -2.54 18.01
N PHE A 22 -20.32 -1.65 17.27
CA PHE A 22 -19.71 -0.52 16.58
C PHE A 22 -19.74 0.74 17.46
N VAL A 23 -19.32 0.58 18.71
CA VAL A 23 -19.18 1.66 19.69
C VAL A 23 -17.75 1.67 20.18
N LYS A 24 -17.14 2.84 20.25
CA LYS A 24 -15.78 3.03 20.73
C LYS A 24 -15.74 4.20 21.71
N ASP A 25 -15.22 3.95 22.90
CA ASP A 25 -15.10 4.95 23.97
C ASP A 25 -16.44 5.59 24.37
N GLY A 26 -17.56 4.90 24.12
CA GLY A 26 -18.93 5.37 24.39
C GLY A 26 -19.62 6.02 23.20
N ASP A 27 -18.89 6.32 22.12
CA ASP A 27 -19.41 6.97 20.92
C ASP A 27 -19.62 5.97 19.77
N PRO A 28 -20.65 6.15 18.92
CA PRO A 28 -20.82 5.38 17.69
C PRO A 28 -19.59 5.50 16.78
N VAL A 29 -19.14 4.38 16.22
CA VAL A 29 -18.12 4.38 15.17
C VAL A 29 -18.75 4.91 13.89
N ALA A 30 -18.18 5.99 13.34
CA ALA A 30 -18.62 6.60 12.08
C ALA A 30 -17.99 5.89 10.87
N PHE A 31 -18.85 5.49 9.92
CA PHE A 31 -18.48 4.82 8.68
C PHE A 31 -18.75 5.74 7.48
N PHE A 32 -17.89 5.66 6.48
CA PHE A 32 -18.09 6.34 5.20
C PHE A 32 -17.95 5.35 4.03
N PHE A 33 -18.84 5.43 3.05
CA PHE A 33 -18.77 4.60 1.85
C PHE A 33 -17.87 5.25 0.80
N HIS A 34 -16.72 4.62 0.51
CA HIS A 34 -15.89 5.02 -0.61
C HIS A 34 -16.65 4.89 -1.94
N LEU A 35 -16.24 5.68 -2.94
CA LEU A 35 -16.82 5.68 -4.29
C LEU A 35 -16.80 4.30 -5.00
N SER A 36 -15.99 3.35 -4.52
CA SER A 36 -15.97 1.99 -5.04
C SER A 36 -17.20 1.18 -4.63
N VAL A 37 -17.79 1.43 -3.45
CA VAL A 37 -18.99 0.72 -2.99
C VAL A 37 -20.18 1.27 -3.72
N ARG A 38 -20.70 0.57 -4.75
CA ARG A 38 -21.81 1.09 -5.58
C ARG A 38 -23.17 0.52 -5.19
N GLU A 39 -23.21 -0.73 -4.78
CA GLU A 39 -24.44 -1.48 -4.50
C GLU A 39 -24.51 -1.87 -3.02
N GLY A 40 -25.71 -2.14 -2.49
CA GLY A 40 -25.91 -2.66 -1.12
C GLY A 40 -25.44 -1.74 0.01
N ARG A 41 -25.36 -0.42 -0.24
CA ARG A 41 -25.05 0.59 0.79
C ARG A 41 -26.13 0.64 1.86
N ASP A 42 -27.39 0.57 1.44
CA ASP A 42 -28.59 0.57 2.27
C ASP A 42 -28.60 -0.62 3.26
N VAL A 43 -28.24 -1.81 2.79
CA VAL A 43 -28.15 -3.01 3.63
C VAL A 43 -27.02 -2.85 4.66
N LEU A 44 -25.85 -2.38 4.23
CA LEU A 44 -24.73 -2.14 5.14
C LEU A 44 -25.02 -1.04 6.15
N GLU A 45 -25.69 0.04 5.74
CA GLU A 45 -26.10 1.13 6.61
C GLU A 45 -27.07 0.65 7.69
N GLN A 46 -28.05 -0.19 7.32
CA GLN A 46 -28.94 -0.83 8.27
C GLN A 46 -28.19 -1.75 9.25
N GLU A 47 -27.22 -2.54 8.76
CA GLU A 47 -26.36 -3.37 9.62
C GLU A 47 -25.52 -2.50 10.57
N ILE A 48 -24.81 -1.49 10.07
CA ILE A 48 -23.98 -0.59 10.88
C ILE A 48 -24.82 0.07 11.98
N THR A 49 -25.96 0.66 11.62
CA THR A 49 -26.85 1.38 12.54
C THR A 49 -27.44 0.44 13.59
N ARG A 50 -27.89 -0.76 13.17
CA ARG A 50 -28.44 -1.77 14.08
C ARG A 50 -27.46 -2.18 15.18
N TYR A 51 -26.17 -2.20 14.84
CA TYR A 51 -25.09 -2.63 15.72
C TYR A 51 -24.34 -1.46 16.38
N GLY A 52 -24.95 -0.27 16.41
CA GLY A 52 -24.53 0.88 17.21
C GLY A 52 -23.53 1.83 16.54
N GLY A 53 -23.24 1.65 15.25
CA GLY A 53 -22.45 2.59 14.46
C GLY A 53 -23.30 3.63 13.75
N ASP A 54 -22.66 4.52 13.00
CA ASP A 54 -23.34 5.54 12.18
C ASP A 54 -22.68 5.64 10.81
N VAL A 55 -23.42 6.09 9.79
CA VAL A 55 -22.89 6.36 8.44
C VAL A 55 -22.89 7.86 8.20
N CYS A 56 -21.71 8.43 7.96
CA CYS A 56 -21.54 9.86 7.72
C CYS A 56 -21.42 10.21 6.23
N GLU A 57 -21.82 11.43 5.87
CA GLU A 57 -21.70 11.96 4.51
C GLU A 57 -20.33 12.61 4.24
N ASP A 58 -19.61 13.02 5.30
CA ASP A 58 -18.28 13.62 5.21
C ASP A 58 -17.21 12.58 5.56
N GLU A 59 -16.30 12.29 4.62
CA GLU A 59 -15.18 11.37 4.82
C GLU A 59 -14.26 11.79 5.97
N GLN A 60 -14.20 13.09 6.31
CA GLN A 60 -13.33 13.60 7.38
C GLN A 60 -13.84 13.22 8.78
N GLN A 61 -15.13 12.95 8.91
CA GLN A 61 -15.77 12.52 10.15
C GLN A 61 -15.67 11.00 10.36
N ALA A 62 -15.27 10.27 9.32
CA ALA A 62 -15.23 8.82 9.36
C ALA A 62 -14.12 8.28 10.28
N ASN A 63 -14.47 7.28 11.09
CA ASN A 63 -13.48 6.41 11.72
C ASN A 63 -13.06 5.28 10.78
N VAL A 64 -13.98 4.81 9.93
CA VAL A 64 -13.75 3.72 8.97
C VAL A 64 -14.29 4.13 7.59
N ILE A 65 -13.46 3.99 6.56
CA ILE A 65 -13.88 4.09 5.16
C ILE A 65 -14.01 2.68 4.60
N LEU A 66 -15.22 2.33 4.16
CA LEU A 66 -15.55 1.05 3.55
C LEU A 66 -15.31 1.11 2.05
N VAL A 67 -14.54 0.15 1.54
CA VAL A 67 -14.27 -0.04 0.10
C VAL A 67 -14.87 -1.35 -0.38
N ASP A 68 -15.23 -1.42 -1.66
CA ASP A 68 -15.70 -2.67 -2.28
C ASP A 68 -14.58 -3.73 -2.40
N GLU A 69 -14.96 -5.01 -2.47
CA GLU A 69 -14.03 -6.14 -2.55
C GLU A 69 -13.12 -6.08 -3.77
N GLU A 70 -13.59 -5.56 -4.90
CA GLU A 70 -12.81 -5.46 -6.15
C GLU A 70 -11.84 -4.27 -6.15
N ALA A 71 -11.90 -3.38 -5.15
CA ALA A 71 -11.02 -2.23 -5.08
C ALA A 71 -9.59 -2.63 -4.64
N ASP A 72 -8.58 -1.97 -5.22
CA ASP A 72 -7.20 -2.06 -4.72
C ASP A 72 -7.07 -1.30 -3.39
N ILE A 73 -7.43 -1.98 -2.31
CA ILE A 73 -7.41 -1.41 -0.95
C ILE A 73 -6.02 -0.95 -0.53
N GLU A 74 -4.95 -1.59 -1.02
CA GLU A 74 -3.57 -1.21 -0.68
C GLU A 74 -3.14 0.07 -1.42
N HIS A 75 -3.61 0.28 -2.66
CA HIS A 75 -3.46 1.56 -3.33
C HIS A 75 -4.20 2.68 -2.58
N ILE A 76 -5.44 2.44 -2.17
CA ILE A 76 -6.25 3.43 -1.42
C ILE A 76 -5.59 3.75 -0.08
N ARG A 77 -5.20 2.73 0.71
CA ARG A 77 -4.46 2.90 1.97
C ARG A 77 -3.21 3.74 1.80
N ARG A 78 -2.40 3.48 0.77
CA ARG A 78 -1.19 4.27 0.48
C ARG A 78 -1.51 5.73 0.20
N ARG A 79 -2.62 6.04 -0.46
CA ARG A 79 -3.04 7.42 -0.74
C ARG A 79 -3.39 8.17 0.56
N TYR A 80 -4.17 7.55 1.44
CA TYR A 80 -4.58 8.15 2.71
C TYR A 80 -3.40 8.27 3.69
N TYR A 81 -2.67 7.18 3.94
CA TYR A 81 -1.67 7.14 5.02
C TYR A 81 -0.37 7.89 4.71
N ARG A 82 -0.13 8.28 3.45
CA ARG A 82 1.02 9.13 3.07
C ARG A 82 0.70 10.63 3.13
N SER A 83 -0.56 10.99 3.35
CA SER A 83 -0.97 12.39 3.50
C SER A 83 -0.39 13.00 4.77
N HIS A 84 -0.12 14.30 4.75
CA HIS A 84 0.23 15.07 5.95
C HIS A 84 -0.99 15.48 6.78
N VAL A 85 -2.20 15.23 6.27
CA VAL A 85 -3.45 15.55 6.96
C VAL A 85 -3.73 14.50 8.03
N LEU A 86 -3.85 14.93 9.28
CA LEU A 86 -3.91 14.03 10.44
C LEU A 86 -5.09 13.05 10.41
N TRP A 87 -6.27 13.47 9.95
CA TRP A 87 -7.43 12.58 9.90
C TRP A 87 -7.23 11.43 8.89
N GLN A 88 -6.58 11.71 7.75
CA GLN A 88 -6.26 10.70 6.73
C GLN A 88 -5.27 9.65 7.22
N GLN A 89 -4.42 10.00 8.20
CA GLN A 89 -3.51 9.05 8.85
C GLN A 89 -4.19 8.22 9.96
N ARG A 90 -5.36 8.65 10.46
CA ARG A 90 -6.06 8.04 11.60
C ARG A 90 -7.25 7.19 11.20
N VAL A 91 -7.88 7.47 10.07
CA VAL A 91 -8.99 6.69 9.53
C VAL A 91 -8.55 5.27 9.18
N TYR A 92 -9.43 4.28 9.38
CA TYR A 92 -9.20 2.92 8.91
C TYR A 92 -9.80 2.72 7.52
N ILE A 93 -9.03 2.18 6.59
CA ILE A 93 -9.55 1.74 5.28
C ILE A 93 -9.76 0.22 5.33
N GLU A 94 -11.01 -0.23 5.17
CA GLU A 94 -11.43 -1.64 5.28
C GLU A 94 -12.35 -2.06 4.12
N CYS A 95 -12.32 -3.33 3.71
CA CYS A 95 -13.29 -3.88 2.76
C CYS A 95 -14.69 -3.92 3.40
N ARG A 96 -15.76 -3.84 2.61
CA ARG A 96 -17.15 -3.84 3.09
C ARG A 96 -17.53 -5.10 3.89
N ASP A 97 -16.94 -6.26 3.59
CA ASP A 97 -17.03 -7.48 4.41
C ASP A 97 -16.55 -7.30 5.88
N PHE A 98 -15.82 -6.23 6.19
CA PHE A 98 -15.45 -5.85 7.56
C PHE A 98 -16.66 -5.79 8.50
N VAL A 99 -17.78 -5.22 8.04
CA VAL A 99 -18.98 -5.02 8.85
C VAL A 99 -19.52 -6.39 9.30
N ARG A 100 -19.80 -7.27 8.33
CA ARG A 100 -20.32 -8.62 8.59
C ARG A 100 -19.34 -9.48 9.39
N ARG A 101 -18.04 -9.32 9.16
CA ARG A 101 -17.01 -10.01 9.94
C ARG A 101 -16.99 -9.56 11.40
N CYS A 102 -17.15 -8.27 11.69
CA CYS A 102 -17.26 -7.79 13.08
C CYS A 102 -18.55 -8.28 13.75
N ILE A 103 -19.67 -8.28 13.01
CA ILE A 103 -20.96 -8.82 13.47
C ILE A 103 -20.83 -10.30 13.83
N GLY A 104 -20.30 -11.11 12.90
CA GLY A 104 -20.12 -12.55 13.11
C GLY A 104 -19.15 -12.88 14.26
N ALA A 105 -18.12 -12.06 14.46
CA ALA A 105 -17.18 -12.20 15.57
C ALA A 105 -17.67 -11.58 16.89
N ARG A 106 -18.80 -10.86 16.87
CA ARG A 106 -19.32 -10.00 17.96
C ARG A 106 -18.24 -9.09 18.57
N LYS A 107 -17.37 -8.55 17.71
CA LYS A 107 -16.22 -7.74 18.13
C LYS A 107 -15.83 -6.76 17.02
N TYR A 108 -15.77 -5.47 17.37
CA TYR A 108 -15.19 -4.44 16.50
C TYR A 108 -13.66 -4.50 16.57
N GLU A 109 -13.05 -5.05 15.52
CA GLU A 109 -11.59 -5.22 15.44
C GLU A 109 -11.07 -5.08 14.01
N HIS A 110 -10.19 -4.09 13.84
CA HIS A 110 -9.39 -3.92 12.63
C HIS A 110 -8.32 -4.99 12.54
N ARG A 111 -8.32 -5.76 11.45
CA ARG A 111 -7.20 -6.66 11.15
C ARG A 111 -6.09 -5.81 10.59
N ARG A 112 -5.13 -5.42 11.43
CA ARG A 112 -3.86 -4.90 10.91
C ARG A 112 -3.25 -6.01 10.03
N PRO A 113 -2.98 -5.76 8.73
CA PRO A 113 -2.13 -6.67 7.98
C PRO A 113 -0.86 -6.84 8.81
N ALA A 114 -0.47 -8.09 9.09
CA ALA A 114 0.79 -8.34 9.76
C ALA A 114 1.84 -7.55 8.99
N ARG A 115 2.54 -6.62 9.66
CA ARG A 115 3.67 -5.91 9.05
C ARG A 115 4.63 -7.01 8.61
N LYS A 116 4.61 -7.36 7.31
CA LYS A 116 5.67 -8.15 6.72
C LYS A 116 6.89 -7.26 6.90
N GLY A 117 7.78 -7.65 7.81
CA GLY A 117 9.10 -7.04 7.87
C GLY A 117 9.67 -7.05 6.45
N MET A 118 10.46 -6.04 6.08
CA MET A 118 11.18 -6.11 4.82
C MET A 118 11.86 -7.48 4.76
N PRO A 119 11.67 -8.25 3.69
CA PRO A 119 12.36 -9.54 3.57
C PRO A 119 13.84 -9.27 3.82
N GLY A 120 14.40 -9.96 4.82
CA GLY A 120 15.84 -9.89 5.09
C GLY A 120 16.61 -10.26 3.83
N ALA A 121 17.90 -9.93 3.79
CA ALA A 121 18.76 -10.42 2.72
C ALA A 121 18.56 -11.94 2.56
N PRO A 122 18.33 -12.46 1.34
CA PRO A 122 18.08 -13.88 1.13
C PRO A 122 19.16 -14.71 1.82
N VAL A 123 18.75 -15.55 2.76
CA VAL A 123 19.65 -16.47 3.47
C VAL A 123 20.33 -17.35 2.42
N GLY A 124 21.67 -17.32 2.35
CA GLY A 124 22.45 -18.13 1.41
C GLY A 124 22.99 -17.39 0.17
N ARG A 125 22.64 -16.11 -0.07
CA ARG A 125 23.31 -15.35 -1.13
C ARG A 125 24.67 -14.85 -0.64
N VAL A 126 25.73 -15.62 -0.89
CA VAL A 126 27.11 -15.19 -0.64
C VAL A 126 27.39 -13.93 -1.45
N ARG A 127 27.88 -12.88 -0.79
CA ARG A 127 28.28 -11.64 -1.47
C ARG A 127 29.50 -11.93 -2.33
N VAL A 128 29.32 -12.02 -3.64
CA VAL A 128 30.42 -12.09 -4.59
C VAL A 128 31.11 -10.72 -4.62
N PRO A 129 32.45 -10.63 -4.47
CA PRO A 129 33.19 -9.40 -4.71
C PRO A 129 33.40 -9.19 -6.21
N PHE A 130 33.41 -7.92 -6.65
CA PHE A 130 33.84 -7.58 -8.01
C PHE A 130 35.34 -7.86 -8.18
N THR A 131 35.71 -8.50 -9.28
CA THR A 131 37.11 -8.73 -9.66
C THR A 131 37.64 -7.61 -10.57
N ALA A 132 38.94 -7.64 -10.90
CA ALA A 132 39.49 -6.75 -11.91
C ALA A 132 38.94 -7.06 -13.31
N GLU A 133 38.76 -8.34 -13.63
CA GLU A 133 38.15 -8.80 -14.89
C GLU A 133 36.69 -8.33 -15.03
N ASP A 134 35.94 -8.31 -13.92
CA ASP A 134 34.58 -7.73 -13.87
C ASP A 134 34.60 -6.24 -14.26
N ASP A 135 35.61 -5.48 -13.79
CA ASP A 135 35.76 -4.06 -14.14
C ASP A 135 36.16 -3.88 -15.61
N GLU A 136 37.11 -4.68 -16.12
CA GLU A 136 37.55 -4.63 -17.52
C GLU A 136 36.40 -4.91 -18.50
N ARG A 137 35.62 -5.96 -18.21
CA ARG A 137 34.44 -6.32 -19.01
C ARG A 137 33.35 -5.26 -18.96
N LEU A 138 33.11 -4.68 -17.78
CA LEU A 138 32.16 -3.59 -17.63
C LEU A 138 32.62 -2.35 -18.42
N ALA A 139 33.89 -1.98 -18.34
CA ALA A 139 34.44 -0.86 -19.11
C ALA A 139 34.30 -1.09 -20.62
N PHE A 140 34.72 -2.26 -21.10
CA PHE A 140 34.61 -2.64 -22.51
C PHE A 140 33.16 -2.57 -23.03
N TYR A 141 32.21 -3.08 -22.24
CA TYR A 141 30.80 -3.01 -22.59
C TYR A 141 30.29 -1.56 -22.69
N ILE A 142 30.61 -0.72 -21.68
CA ILE A 142 30.21 0.69 -21.70
C ILE A 142 30.86 1.41 -22.89
N ALA A 143 32.11 1.09 -23.24
CA ALA A 143 32.82 1.70 -24.37
C ALA A 143 32.17 1.37 -25.71
N THR A 144 31.62 0.15 -25.81
CA THR A 144 30.92 -0.33 -27.01
C THR A 144 29.58 0.39 -27.20
N VAL A 145 28.84 0.64 -26.12
CA VAL A 145 27.48 1.22 -26.19
C VAL A 145 27.49 2.75 -26.09
N TRP A 146 28.33 3.33 -25.23
CA TRP A 146 28.42 4.76 -24.94
C TRP A 146 29.89 5.23 -24.83
N PRO A 147 30.61 5.30 -25.98
CA PRO A 147 32.04 5.60 -26.01
C PRO A 147 32.37 7.01 -25.52
N LYS A 148 31.45 7.97 -25.57
CA LYS A 148 31.71 9.34 -25.11
C LYS A 148 30.98 9.64 -23.80
N ALA A 149 31.73 10.08 -22.79
CA ALA A 149 31.17 10.47 -21.49
C ALA A 149 30.18 11.66 -21.59
N SER A 150 30.38 12.55 -22.58
CA SER A 150 29.54 13.72 -22.84
C SER A 150 28.08 13.39 -23.14
N ASP A 151 27.81 12.18 -23.63
CA ASP A 151 26.49 11.78 -24.11
C ASP A 151 25.54 11.41 -22.95
N GLY A 152 26.06 11.41 -21.70
CA GLY A 152 25.27 11.19 -20.48
C GLY A 152 24.78 9.76 -20.26
N GLY A 153 24.86 8.90 -21.27
CA GLY A 153 24.31 7.54 -21.27
C GLY A 153 24.95 6.55 -20.30
N ARG A 154 26.22 6.76 -19.92
CA ARG A 154 26.99 5.83 -19.06
C ARG A 154 26.39 5.61 -17.66
N THR A 155 25.44 6.44 -17.21
CA THR A 155 24.75 6.29 -15.90
C THR A 155 23.26 5.94 -16.00
N GLY A 156 22.72 5.75 -17.20
CA GLY A 156 21.33 5.38 -17.41
C GLY A 156 21.04 3.95 -16.96
N ASN A 157 19.84 3.68 -16.43
CA ASN A 157 19.48 2.35 -15.94
C ASN A 157 19.43 1.32 -17.06
N LEU A 158 18.89 1.71 -18.23
CA LEU A 158 18.68 0.83 -19.38
C LEU A 158 19.97 0.13 -19.82
N LEU A 159 21.10 0.85 -19.84
CA LEU A 159 22.42 0.29 -20.18
C LEU A 159 22.75 -0.96 -19.35
N TYR A 160 22.51 -0.92 -18.05
CA TYR A 160 22.87 -2.01 -17.15
C TYR A 160 21.81 -3.10 -17.11
N GLN A 161 20.54 -2.76 -17.38
CA GLN A 161 19.47 -3.75 -17.52
C GLN A 161 19.75 -4.65 -18.72
N VAL A 162 20.01 -4.03 -19.89
CA VAL A 162 20.35 -4.73 -21.15
C VAL A 162 21.56 -5.65 -20.94
N LEU A 163 22.63 -5.17 -20.29
CA LEU A 163 23.80 -5.97 -19.94
C LEU A 163 23.46 -7.28 -19.20
N THR A 164 22.55 -7.21 -18.22
CA THR A 164 22.25 -8.36 -17.36
C THR A 164 21.11 -9.25 -17.86
N GLU A 165 20.23 -8.72 -18.70
CA GLU A 165 18.95 -9.35 -19.07
C GLU A 165 18.91 -9.79 -20.54
N GLU A 166 19.51 -9.03 -21.45
CA GLU A 166 19.25 -9.16 -22.89
C GLU A 166 20.42 -9.72 -23.71
N LEU A 167 21.65 -9.74 -23.17
CA LEU A 167 22.86 -10.10 -23.92
C LEU A 167 23.40 -11.47 -23.48
N PRO A 168 23.08 -12.58 -24.19
CA PRO A 168 23.52 -13.91 -23.84
C PRO A 168 25.05 -14.05 -23.83
N GLU A 169 25.76 -13.29 -24.67
CA GLU A 169 27.21 -13.30 -24.81
C GLU A 169 27.95 -12.81 -23.55
N TYR A 170 27.30 -11.97 -22.72
CA TYR A 170 27.88 -11.46 -21.48
C TYR A 170 27.33 -12.15 -20.23
N ARG A 171 26.43 -13.12 -20.40
CA ARG A 171 25.63 -13.75 -19.33
C ARG A 171 26.47 -14.31 -18.19
N GLU A 172 27.59 -14.94 -18.50
CA GLU A 172 28.44 -15.65 -17.51
C GLU A 172 28.98 -14.72 -16.43
N TRP A 173 29.38 -13.50 -16.80
CA TRP A 173 29.91 -12.53 -15.84
C TRP A 173 28.86 -11.50 -15.42
N ALA A 174 28.01 -11.04 -16.34
CA ALA A 174 27.02 -10.00 -16.06
C ALA A 174 26.02 -10.41 -14.98
N LYS A 175 25.65 -11.71 -14.88
CA LYS A 175 24.70 -12.19 -13.87
C LYS A 175 25.29 -12.40 -12.47
N ARG A 176 26.61 -12.24 -12.30
CA ARG A 176 27.28 -12.30 -10.97
C ARG A 176 26.76 -11.21 -10.02
N HIS A 177 26.33 -10.08 -10.58
CA HIS A 177 25.77 -8.95 -9.83
C HIS A 177 24.47 -8.45 -10.49
N PRO A 178 23.51 -7.93 -9.71
CA PRO A 178 22.33 -7.29 -10.29
C PRO A 178 22.72 -5.97 -10.98
N TRP A 179 21.93 -5.53 -11.96
CA TRP A 179 22.23 -4.31 -12.75
C TRP A 179 22.44 -3.07 -11.88
N GLN A 180 21.72 -2.95 -10.75
CA GLN A 180 21.91 -1.83 -9.82
C GLN A 180 23.33 -1.81 -9.26
N SER A 181 23.89 -2.97 -8.95
CA SER A 181 25.26 -3.10 -8.43
C SER A 181 26.30 -2.76 -9.49
N TRP A 182 26.11 -3.17 -10.75
CA TRP A 182 26.98 -2.77 -11.86
C TRP A 182 26.95 -1.26 -12.10
N ARG A 183 25.76 -0.67 -12.11
CA ARG A 183 25.59 0.78 -12.23
C ARG A 183 26.27 1.52 -11.07
N GLN A 184 26.09 1.03 -9.85
CA GLN A 184 26.75 1.60 -8.68
C GLN A 184 28.27 1.43 -8.75
N ARG A 185 28.76 0.29 -9.25
CA ARG A 185 30.20 0.01 -9.42
C ARG A 185 30.83 1.04 -10.34
N TYR A 186 30.27 1.30 -11.52
CA TYR A 186 30.75 2.37 -12.40
C TYR A 186 30.62 3.74 -11.74
N ARG A 187 29.43 4.10 -11.22
CA ARG A 187 29.16 5.43 -10.66
C ARG A 187 30.11 5.81 -9.52
N MET A 188 30.45 4.87 -8.65
CA MET A 188 31.35 5.10 -7.52
C MET A 188 32.83 5.10 -7.91
N ASN A 189 33.18 4.55 -9.07
CA ASN A 189 34.58 4.37 -9.49
C ASN A 189 34.87 5.02 -10.85
N ARG A 190 34.12 6.07 -11.23
CA ARG A 190 34.25 6.74 -12.54
C ARG A 190 35.67 7.14 -12.88
N VAL A 191 36.44 7.65 -11.92
CA VAL A 191 37.84 8.04 -12.11
C VAL A 191 38.70 6.88 -12.61
N ARG A 192 38.39 5.65 -12.20
CA ARG A 192 39.07 4.44 -12.66
C ARG A 192 38.51 3.91 -13.99
N PHE A 193 37.20 3.97 -14.16
CA PHE A 193 36.53 3.45 -15.35
C PHE A 193 36.67 4.34 -16.58
N ASP A 194 36.52 5.66 -16.44
CA ASP A 194 36.51 6.59 -17.57
C ASP A 194 37.78 6.52 -18.44
N PRO A 195 39.01 6.30 -17.90
CA PRO A 195 40.21 6.06 -18.72
C PRO A 195 40.23 4.72 -19.47
N MET A 196 39.40 3.74 -19.07
CA MET A 196 39.29 2.42 -19.71
C MET A 196 38.20 2.38 -20.80
N ILE A 197 37.40 3.45 -20.95
CA ILE A 197 36.19 3.55 -21.79
C ILE A 197 36.34 4.66 -22.84
#